data_AF-I1L0V8-F1
#
_entry.id   AF-I1L0V8-F1
#
_cell.length_a   1.000
_cell.length_b   1.000
_cell.length_c   1.000
_cell.angle_alpha   90.00
_cell.angle_beta   90.00
_cell.angle_gamma   90.00
#
_symmetry.space_group_name_H-M   'P 1'
#
loop_
_entity.id
_entity.type
_entity.pdbx_description
1 polymer ?
#
loop_
_entity_poly.entity_id
_entity_poly.type
_entity_poly.pdbx_seq_one_letter_code
_entity_poly.pdbx_strand_id
1 'polypeptide(L)'
;MANAAEDFSQFGISKEEKDKLVGELIRYMLFKTHQNSGCPIKREELTQLVTKNYHQRNLPTFVINEAKEKLSFVFGYEMRELQRTQPSSKARTQSSQQSVADSKSYILISQLPPNVYEKYVVDVNTAHLSGFTFVIISIVYLAGGKIPEENLWSQMRRMGLGETESSHPVLGNVKQAFELLVQQRKTKLMVLKAILYIMSLLREL
;
A
#
# COMPACT_ATOMS: atom_id res chain seq x y z
N MET A 1 -3.47 25.82 27.43
CA MET A 1 -2.10 26.21 27.83
C MET A 1 -1.40 24.99 28.40
N ALA A 2 -0.50 24.38 27.63
CA ALA A 2 0.59 23.49 28.06
C ALA A 2 1.43 23.13 26.81
N ASN A 3 2.54 23.86 26.65
CA ASN A 3 3.79 23.55 25.96
C ASN A 3 3.81 22.63 24.72
N ALA A 4 3.56 23.20 23.55
CA ALA A 4 4.19 22.71 22.31
C ALA A 4 5.65 23.23 22.17
N ALA A 5 6.02 24.29 22.90
CA ALA A 5 7.32 24.96 22.79
C ALA A 5 8.48 24.26 23.53
N GLU A 6 8.20 23.33 24.44
CA GLU A 6 9.24 22.70 25.28
C GLU A 6 9.85 21.41 24.71
N ASP A 7 9.32 20.86 23.62
CA ASP A 7 9.83 19.60 23.03
C ASP A 7 11.01 19.81 22.05
N PHE A 8 11.26 21.04 21.61
CA PHE A 8 12.17 21.31 20.48
C PHE A 8 13.65 21.27 20.85
N SER A 9 14.01 21.69 22.06
CA SER A 9 15.40 21.76 22.53
C SER A 9 15.96 20.42 22.98
N GLN A 10 15.11 19.40 23.16
CA GLN A 10 15.53 18.07 23.60
C GLN A 10 16.43 17.35 22.57
N PHE A 11 16.34 17.74 21.30
CA PHE A 11 17.04 17.06 20.21
C PHE A 11 18.29 17.76 19.69
N GLY A 12 18.61 18.95 20.22
CA GLY A 12 19.78 19.72 19.77
C GLY A 12 19.74 20.10 18.28
N ILE A 13 18.55 20.13 17.67
CA ILE A 13 18.32 20.49 16.26
C ILE A 13 17.42 21.72 16.16
N SER A 14 17.60 22.51 15.11
CA SER A 14 16.75 23.67 14.84
C SER A 14 15.33 23.25 14.43
N LYS A 15 14.38 24.19 14.53
CA LYS A 15 13.00 23.98 14.10
C LYS A 15 12.92 23.69 12.60
N GLU A 16 13.73 24.41 11.81
CA GLU A 16 13.81 24.29 10.36
C GLU A 16 14.33 22.91 9.94
N GLU A 17 15.32 22.37 10.65
CA GLU A 17 15.84 21.02 10.41
C GLU A 17 14.82 19.94 10.78
N LYS A 18 14.10 20.11 11.89
CA LYS A 18 12.99 19.21 12.24
C LYS A 18 11.93 19.21 11.14
N ASP A 19 11.48 20.38 10.70
CA ASP A 19 10.46 20.51 9.66
C ASP A 19 10.94 19.90 8.32
N LYS A 20 12.23 20.00 8.01
CA LYS A 20 12.83 19.32 6.86
C LYS A 20 12.74 17.80 6.97
N LEU A 21 13.09 17.22 8.13
CA LEU A 21 13.01 15.77 8.36
C LEU A 21 11.58 15.25 8.27
N VAL A 22 10.64 15.97 8.87
CA VAL A 22 9.21 15.64 8.83
C VAL A 22 8.71 15.72 7.38
N GLY A 23 9.06 16.77 6.65
CA GLY A 23 8.69 16.92 5.24
C GLY A 23 9.29 15.82 4.34
N GLU A 24 10.53 15.40 4.60
CA GLU A 24 11.16 14.29 3.90
C GLU A 24 10.43 12.97 4.17
N LEU A 25 10.05 12.69 5.43
CA LEU A 25 9.30 11.50 5.79
C LEU A 25 7.91 11.49 5.14
N ILE A 26 7.19 12.62 5.15
CA ILE A 26 5.87 12.76 4.51
C ILE A 26 5.98 12.48 3.01
N ARG A 27 6.93 13.12 2.32
CA ARG A 27 7.17 12.87 0.89
C ARG A 27 7.47 11.40 0.66
N TYR A 28 8.36 10.82 1.45
CA TYR A 28 8.70 9.41 1.36
C TYR A 28 7.45 8.53 1.52
N MET A 29 6.63 8.74 2.57
CA MET A 29 5.40 7.98 2.78
C MET A 29 4.46 8.11 1.58
N LEU A 30 4.17 9.32 1.10
CA LEU A 30 3.27 9.53 -0.05
C LEU A 30 3.78 8.84 -1.32
N PHE A 31 5.06 9.04 -1.67
CA PHE A 31 5.65 8.44 -2.86
C PHE A 31 5.80 6.93 -2.74
N LYS A 32 6.21 6.43 -1.56
CA LYS A 32 6.43 5.01 -1.31
C LYS A 32 5.12 4.26 -1.23
N THR A 33 4.07 4.84 -0.65
CA THR A 33 2.71 4.30 -0.71
C THR A 33 2.22 4.23 -2.15
N HIS A 34 2.42 5.26 -2.97
CA HIS A 34 2.03 5.21 -4.39
C HIS A 34 2.87 4.20 -5.20
N GLN A 35 4.19 4.19 -5.00
CA GLN A 35 5.13 3.28 -5.68
C GLN A 35 4.91 1.82 -5.28
N ASN A 36 4.61 1.56 -4.01
CA ASN A 36 4.42 0.22 -3.46
C ASN A 36 2.93 -0.17 -3.36
N SER A 37 2.02 0.51 -4.06
CA SER A 37 0.59 0.17 -4.09
C SER A 37 -0.06 0.04 -2.69
N GLY A 38 0.33 0.89 -1.76
CA GLY A 38 -0.18 0.86 -0.39
C GLY A 38 0.39 -0.24 0.50
N CYS A 39 1.41 -0.99 0.06
CA CYS A 39 2.09 -1.95 0.92
C CYS A 39 2.62 -1.27 2.19
N PRO A 40 2.60 -1.98 3.34
CA PRO A 40 3.16 -1.45 4.58
C PRO A 40 4.63 -1.08 4.45
N ILE A 41 4.97 0.12 4.90
CA ILE A 41 6.33 0.64 4.96
C ILE A 41 6.91 0.33 6.32
N LYS A 42 8.06 -0.32 6.37
CA LYS A 42 8.69 -0.72 7.64
C LYS A 42 9.14 0.48 8.45
N ARG A 43 9.03 0.38 9.78
CA ARG A 43 9.55 1.41 10.70
C ARG A 43 11.04 1.61 10.53
N GLU A 44 11.79 0.56 10.22
CA GLU A 44 13.24 0.64 10.02
C GLU A 44 13.59 1.54 8.83
N GLU A 45 12.82 1.46 7.73
CA GLU A 45 13.00 2.32 6.55
C GLU A 45 12.75 3.80 6.90
N LEU A 46 11.71 4.07 7.69
CA LEU A 46 11.41 5.43 8.17
C LEU A 46 12.46 5.95 9.15
N THR A 47 12.95 5.08 10.01
CA THR A 47 13.99 5.40 10.98
C THR A 47 15.29 5.76 10.25
N GLN A 48 15.67 4.98 9.22
CA GLN A 48 16.86 5.24 8.42
C GLN A 48 16.81 6.58 7.67
N LEU A 49 15.63 7.10 7.30
CA LEU A 49 15.52 8.44 6.71
C LEU A 49 15.99 9.52 7.70
N VAL A 50 15.67 9.34 8.98
CA VAL A 50 16.00 10.29 10.05
C VAL A 50 17.42 10.09 10.57
N THR A 51 17.87 8.85 10.76
CA THR A 51 19.15 8.56 11.42
C THR A 51 20.38 8.67 10.51
N LYS A 52 20.22 8.92 9.20
CA LYS A 52 21.35 9.11 8.28
C LYS A 52 22.32 10.19 8.74
N ASN A 53 21.80 11.26 9.32
CA ASN A 53 22.57 12.43 9.74
C ASN A 53 22.51 12.67 11.26
N TYR A 54 21.77 11.83 12.00
CA TYR A 54 21.46 12.07 13.41
C TYR A 54 21.52 10.77 14.22
N HIS A 55 22.19 10.79 15.37
CA HIS A 55 22.40 9.62 16.23
C HIS A 55 21.43 9.53 17.41
N GLN A 56 20.49 10.47 17.52
CA GLN A 56 19.60 10.53 18.68
C GLN A 56 18.47 9.50 18.59
N ARG A 57 18.43 8.61 19.59
CA ARG A 57 17.52 7.45 19.63
C ARG A 57 16.03 7.79 19.58
N ASN A 58 15.63 8.93 20.16
CA ASN A 58 14.23 9.31 20.26
C ASN A 58 13.73 10.14 19.07
N LEU A 59 14.64 10.72 18.29
CA LEU A 59 14.31 11.62 17.18
C LEU A 59 13.44 10.94 16.10
N PRO A 60 13.72 9.70 15.66
CA PRO A 60 12.87 9.03 14.67
C PRO A 60 11.42 8.84 15.13
N THR A 61 11.21 8.48 16.40
CA THR A 61 9.86 8.31 16.97
C THR A 61 9.10 9.62 16.93
N PHE A 62 9.75 10.72 17.31
CA PHE A 62 9.16 12.04 17.31
C PHE A 62 8.81 12.52 15.89
N VAL A 63 9.74 12.38 14.93
CA VAL A 63 9.51 12.74 13.53
C VAL A 63 8.37 11.93 12.92
N ILE A 64 8.29 10.63 13.23
CA ILE A 64 7.19 9.77 12.78
C ILE A 64 5.85 10.25 13.35
N ASN A 65 5.77 10.59 14.63
CA ASN A 65 4.52 11.05 15.25
C ASN A 65 4.06 12.40 14.67
N GLU A 66 4.98 13.36 14.53
CA GLU A 66 4.68 14.64 13.88
C GLU A 66 4.20 14.45 12.43
N ALA A 67 4.82 13.53 11.68
CA ALA A 67 4.40 13.22 10.33
C ALA A 67 3.00 12.61 10.28
N LYS A 68 2.62 11.74 11.24
CA LYS A 68 1.26 11.19 11.34
C LYS A 68 0.23 12.31 11.49
N GLU A 69 0.50 13.27 12.36
CA GLU A 69 -0.39 14.42 12.59
C GLU A 69 -0.51 15.30 11.34
N LYS A 70 0.61 15.68 10.72
CA LYS A 70 0.61 16.50 9.51
C LYS A 70 -0.03 15.79 8.31
N LEU A 71 0.14 14.47 8.17
CA LEU A 71 -0.53 13.67 7.14
C LEU A 71 -2.05 13.70 7.29
N SER A 72 -2.55 13.60 8.52
CA SER A 72 -3.98 13.67 8.80
C SER A 72 -4.52 15.08 8.56
N PHE A 73 -3.89 16.08 9.16
CA PHE A 73 -4.40 17.46 9.13
C PHE A 73 -4.29 18.13 7.76
N VAL A 74 -3.18 17.93 7.03
CA VAL A 74 -2.91 18.63 5.76
C VAL A 74 -3.41 17.83 4.56
N PHE A 75 -3.23 16.52 4.58
CA PHE A 75 -3.48 15.67 3.41
C PHE A 75 -4.72 14.77 3.55
N GLY A 76 -5.34 14.72 4.72
CA GLY A 76 -6.48 13.82 4.97
C GLY A 76 -6.09 12.35 4.89
N TYR A 77 -4.87 11.99 5.29
CA TYR A 77 -4.41 10.60 5.37
C TYR A 77 -4.13 10.19 6.82
N GLU A 78 -4.67 9.05 7.23
CA GLU A 78 -4.27 8.37 8.45
C GLU A 78 -3.03 7.51 8.18
N MET A 79 -1.95 7.76 8.91
CA MET A 79 -0.78 6.87 8.91
C MET A 79 -0.92 5.85 10.05
N ARG A 80 -1.48 4.68 9.71
CA ARG A 80 -1.80 3.62 10.66
C ARG A 80 -0.61 2.69 10.89
N GLU A 81 -0.31 2.42 12.16
CA GLU A 81 0.70 1.43 12.55
C GLU A 81 0.11 0.01 12.53
N LEU A 82 0.83 -0.90 11.91
CA LEU A 82 0.55 -2.34 11.89
C LEU A 82 1.64 -3.04 12.71
N GLN A 83 1.22 -3.82 13.71
CA GLN A 83 2.10 -4.74 14.40
C GLN A 83 2.07 -6.08 13.67
N ARG A 84 3.24 -6.59 13.26
CA ARG A 84 3.34 -7.95 12.74
C ARG A 84 3.21 -8.94 13.89
N THR A 85 2.04 -9.56 14.04
CA THR A 85 1.91 -10.77 14.85
C THR A 85 2.72 -11.88 14.18
N GLN A 86 3.89 -12.22 14.70
CA GLN A 86 4.55 -13.46 14.29
C GLN A 86 3.68 -14.64 14.75
N PRO A 87 3.34 -15.61 13.87
CA PRO A 87 2.74 -16.85 14.33
C PRO A 87 3.75 -17.52 15.28
N SER A 88 3.31 -17.78 16.51
CA SER A 88 4.08 -18.50 17.52
C SER A 88 4.22 -19.97 17.11
N SER A 89 5.16 -20.26 16.22
CA SER A 89 5.57 -21.65 15.95
C SER A 89 6.50 -22.09 17.07
N LYS A 90 5.99 -22.94 17.96
CA LYS A 90 6.74 -23.65 18.99
C LYS A 90 7.97 -24.35 18.39
N ALA A 91 9.19 -23.87 18.70
CA ALA A 91 10.37 -24.67 19.02
C ALA A 91 11.68 -23.86 18.90
N ARG A 92 12.52 -24.02 19.94
CA ARG A 92 13.98 -23.80 20.01
C ARG A 92 14.51 -22.38 20.27
N THR A 93 14.70 -22.14 21.57
CA THR A 93 15.99 -21.90 22.24
C THR A 93 16.99 -20.89 21.63
N GLN A 94 17.21 -19.84 22.43
CA GLN A 94 18.41 -19.00 22.60
C GLN A 94 18.68 -17.82 21.63
N SER A 95 18.78 -16.66 22.30
CA SER A 95 19.46 -15.42 21.93
C SER A 95 18.99 -14.68 20.67
N SER A 96 18.02 -13.78 20.87
CA SER A 96 18.28 -12.34 20.70
C SER A 96 17.10 -11.57 21.28
N GLN A 97 17.38 -10.64 22.19
CA GLN A 97 16.48 -9.52 22.47
C GLN A 97 16.45 -8.62 21.23
N GLN A 98 15.96 -9.12 20.10
CA GLN A 98 15.71 -8.31 18.92
C GLN A 98 14.30 -7.75 19.08
N SER A 99 14.26 -6.43 19.14
CA SER A 99 13.22 -5.70 19.82
C SER A 99 11.84 -5.91 19.18
N VAL A 100 10.80 -6.03 20.00
CA VAL A 100 9.39 -5.99 19.55
C VAL A 100 9.09 -4.70 18.74
N ALA A 101 9.95 -3.69 18.83
CA ALA A 101 9.86 -2.45 18.06
C ALA A 101 10.23 -2.62 16.57
N ASP A 102 11.06 -3.61 16.20
CA ASP A 102 11.55 -3.84 14.82
C ASP A 102 10.55 -4.57 13.90
N SER A 103 9.33 -4.79 14.40
CA SER A 103 8.25 -5.48 13.67
C SER A 103 7.13 -4.54 13.21
N LYS A 104 7.30 -3.22 13.43
CA LYS A 104 6.27 -2.22 13.15
C LYS A 104 6.33 -1.80 11.68
N SER A 105 5.16 -1.67 11.07
CA SER A 105 5.03 -1.14 9.70
C SER A 105 3.87 -0.15 9.62
N TYR A 106 3.82 0.66 8.58
CA TYR A 106 2.85 1.75 8.45
C TYR A 106 2.16 1.73 7.09
N ILE A 107 0.86 2.03 7.06
CA ILE A 107 0.09 2.24 5.84
C ILE A 107 -0.58 3.62 5.85
N LEU A 108 -0.85 4.18 4.67
CA LEU A 108 -1.68 5.37 4.53
C LEU A 108 -3.10 4.98 4.15
N ILE A 109 -4.07 5.54 4.88
CA ILE A 109 -5.50 5.33 4.65
C ILE A 109 -6.13 6.69 4.43
N SER A 110 -6.88 6.86 3.34
CA SER A 110 -7.60 8.10 3.09
C SER A 110 -8.71 8.28 4.13
N GLN A 111 -8.77 9.45 4.74
CA GLN A 111 -9.86 9.88 5.64
C GLN A 111 -10.95 10.63 4.88
N LEU A 112 -10.92 10.63 3.54
CA LEU A 112 -11.95 11.26 2.73
C LEU A 112 -13.28 10.52 2.90
N PRO A 113 -14.39 11.26 3.07
CA PRO A 113 -15.73 10.67 3.03
C PRO A 113 -15.96 9.88 1.73
N PRO A 114 -16.67 8.74 1.76
CA PRO A 114 -16.85 7.88 0.57
C PRO A 114 -17.41 8.62 -0.65
N ASN A 115 -18.38 9.52 -0.43
CA ASN A 115 -18.99 10.36 -1.47
C ASN A 115 -18.00 11.33 -2.13
N VAL A 116 -16.97 11.79 -1.41
CA VAL A 116 -15.92 12.66 -1.94
C VAL A 116 -14.88 11.82 -2.68
N TYR A 117 -14.54 10.66 -2.12
CA TYR A 117 -13.62 9.72 -2.76
C TYR A 117 -14.14 9.27 -4.14
N GLU A 118 -15.41 8.89 -4.23
CA GLU A 118 -16.04 8.48 -5.49
C GLU A 118 -16.04 9.61 -6.54
N LYS A 119 -16.29 10.85 -6.11
CA LYS A 119 -16.39 11.98 -7.03
C LYS A 119 -15.04 12.44 -7.61
N TYR A 120 -13.97 12.35 -6.84
CA TYR A 120 -12.68 12.97 -7.19
C TYR A 120 -11.51 12.00 -7.33
N VAL A 121 -11.64 10.77 -6.83
CA VAL A 121 -10.57 9.76 -6.83
C VAL A 121 -10.90 8.61 -7.77
N VAL A 122 -12.18 8.21 -7.85
CA VAL A 122 -12.62 7.21 -8.83
C VAL A 122 -12.80 7.89 -10.18
N ASP A 123 -11.89 7.61 -11.11
CA ASP A 123 -12.10 7.98 -12.50
C ASP A 123 -13.12 7.01 -13.12
N VAL A 124 -14.34 7.53 -13.33
CA VAL A 124 -15.46 6.78 -13.94
C VAL A 124 -15.06 6.16 -15.27
N ASN A 125 -14.16 6.79 -16.03
CA ASN A 125 -13.69 6.29 -17.31
C ASN A 125 -12.80 5.03 -17.18
N THR A 126 -12.16 4.82 -16.02
CA THR A 126 -11.32 3.64 -15.74
C THR A 126 -11.95 2.65 -14.75
N ALA A 127 -13.11 2.96 -14.18
CA ALA A 127 -13.86 2.08 -13.30
C ALA A 127 -14.20 0.73 -13.97
N HIS A 128 -14.55 0.76 -15.25
CA HIS A 128 -14.85 -0.44 -16.04
C HIS A 128 -13.65 -1.38 -16.18
N LEU A 129 -12.45 -0.82 -16.37
CA LEU A 129 -11.19 -1.58 -16.40
C LEU A 129 -10.87 -2.17 -15.03
N SER A 130 -11.16 -1.45 -13.95
CA SER A 130 -10.97 -1.95 -12.57
C SER A 130 -11.90 -3.13 -12.27
N GLY A 131 -13.18 -3.05 -12.67
CA GLY A 131 -14.13 -4.16 -12.57
C GLY A 131 -13.71 -5.37 -13.41
N PHE A 132 -13.30 -5.14 -14.66
CA PHE A 132 -12.77 -6.19 -15.54
C PHE A 132 -11.51 -6.86 -14.96
N THR A 133 -10.63 -6.06 -14.36
CA THR A 133 -9.44 -6.56 -13.66
C THR A 133 -9.85 -7.45 -12.49
N PHE A 134 -10.83 -7.03 -11.68
CA PHE A 134 -11.33 -7.81 -10.55
C PHE A 134 -11.88 -9.15 -10.99
N VAL A 135 -12.64 -9.19 -12.09
CA VAL A 135 -13.15 -10.44 -12.69
C VAL A 135 -12.02 -11.38 -13.07
N ILE A 136 -11.00 -10.90 -13.81
CA ILE A 136 -9.84 -11.71 -14.19
C ILE A 136 -9.08 -12.19 -12.96
N ILE A 137 -8.91 -11.31 -11.95
CA ILE A 137 -8.30 -11.66 -10.68
C ILE A 137 -9.06 -12.80 -10.01
N SER A 138 -10.39 -12.71 -9.93
CA SER A 138 -11.24 -13.70 -9.29
C SER A 138 -11.17 -15.04 -10.01
N ILE A 139 -11.12 -15.08 -11.34
CA ILE A 139 -10.97 -16.34 -12.09
C ILE A 139 -9.62 -16.99 -11.76
N VAL A 140 -8.53 -16.21 -11.81
CA VAL A 140 -7.19 -16.72 -11.48
C VAL A 140 -7.13 -17.19 -10.02
N TYR A 141 -7.78 -16.46 -9.12
CA TYR A 141 -7.90 -16.83 -7.71
C TYR A 141 -8.63 -18.17 -7.55
N LEU A 142 -9.82 -18.30 -8.12
CA LEU A 142 -10.64 -19.50 -8.06
C LEU A 142 -9.98 -20.71 -8.73
N ALA A 143 -9.11 -20.48 -9.73
CA ALA A 143 -8.31 -21.49 -10.38
C ALA A 143 -7.05 -21.91 -9.59
N GLY A 144 -6.86 -21.42 -8.36
CA GLY A 144 -5.72 -21.77 -7.52
C GLY A 144 -4.47 -20.92 -7.77
N GLY A 145 -4.65 -19.68 -8.23
CA GLY A 145 -3.59 -18.67 -8.38
C GLY A 145 -2.83 -18.73 -9.69
N LYS A 146 -3.08 -19.76 -10.51
CA LYS A 146 -2.56 -19.91 -11.87
C LYS A 146 -3.59 -20.60 -12.74
N ILE A 147 -3.71 -20.17 -13.98
CA ILE A 147 -4.61 -20.78 -14.96
C ILE A 147 -3.95 -20.69 -16.35
N PRO A 148 -4.03 -21.74 -17.17
CA PRO A 148 -3.64 -21.64 -18.57
C PRO A 148 -4.47 -20.58 -19.29
N GLU A 149 -3.86 -19.87 -20.23
CA GLU A 149 -4.50 -18.73 -20.90
C GLU A 149 -5.75 -19.16 -21.67
N GLU A 150 -5.71 -20.31 -22.34
CA GLU A 150 -6.85 -20.90 -23.05
C GLU A 150 -8.05 -21.17 -22.12
N ASN A 151 -7.77 -21.58 -20.88
CA ASN A 151 -8.79 -21.85 -19.87
C ASN A 151 -9.35 -20.55 -19.29
N LEU A 152 -8.51 -19.52 -19.14
CA LEU A 152 -8.94 -18.17 -18.77
C LEU A 152 -9.90 -17.60 -19.81
N TRP A 153 -9.54 -17.67 -21.09
CA TRP A 153 -10.40 -17.25 -22.20
C TRP A 153 -11.70 -18.04 -22.27
N SER A 154 -11.66 -19.35 -21.96
CA SER A 154 -12.87 -20.17 -21.86
C SER A 154 -13.83 -19.66 -20.76
N GLN A 155 -13.32 -19.35 -19.57
CA GLN A 155 -14.16 -18.80 -18.48
C GLN A 155 -14.66 -17.38 -18.80
N MET A 156 -13.83 -16.53 -19.41
CA MET A 156 -14.23 -15.19 -19.84
C MET A 156 -15.33 -15.25 -20.89
N ARG A 157 -15.23 -16.16 -21.88
CA ARG A 157 -16.29 -16.41 -22.87
C ARG A 157 -17.62 -16.80 -22.22
N ARG A 158 -17.60 -17.64 -21.17
CA ARG A 158 -18.81 -18.03 -20.43
C ARG A 158 -19.49 -16.84 -19.73
N MET A 159 -18.75 -15.76 -19.49
CA MET A 159 -19.26 -14.51 -18.91
C MET A 159 -19.57 -13.44 -19.98
N GLY A 160 -19.56 -13.81 -21.27
CA GLY A 160 -19.78 -12.87 -22.37
C GLY A 160 -18.56 -12.03 -22.74
N LEU A 161 -17.39 -12.32 -22.17
CA LEU A 161 -16.12 -11.62 -22.41
C LEU A 161 -15.26 -12.45 -23.38
N GLY A 162 -15.70 -12.53 -24.63
CA GLY A 162 -15.00 -13.29 -25.68
C GLY A 162 -13.86 -12.53 -26.35
N GLU A 163 -12.93 -13.28 -26.96
CA GLU A 163 -11.84 -12.74 -27.81
C GLU A 163 -12.36 -12.16 -29.14
N THR A 164 -13.59 -12.50 -29.53
CA THR A 164 -14.18 -12.13 -30.82
C THR A 164 -14.37 -10.61 -30.96
N GLU A 165 -14.10 -10.10 -32.16
CA GLU A 165 -14.05 -8.67 -32.55
C GLU A 165 -15.32 -7.84 -32.33
N SER A 166 -16.39 -8.47 -31.85
CA SER A 166 -17.55 -7.79 -31.28
C SER A 166 -17.12 -6.95 -30.08
N SER A 167 -16.89 -5.65 -30.32
CA SER A 167 -16.54 -4.68 -29.26
C SER A 167 -17.60 -4.74 -28.16
N HIS A 168 -17.17 -5.14 -26.96
CA HIS A 168 -18.01 -5.09 -25.78
C HIS A 168 -18.42 -3.63 -25.55
N PRO A 169 -19.71 -3.31 -25.32
CA PRO A 169 -20.21 -1.93 -25.30
C PRO A 169 -19.51 -1.02 -24.28
N VAL A 170 -18.90 -1.63 -23.24
CA VAL A 170 -18.19 -0.92 -22.17
C VAL A 170 -16.67 -1.17 -22.18
N LEU A 171 -16.21 -2.31 -22.71
CA LEU A 171 -14.79 -2.72 -22.63
C LEU A 171 -14.08 -2.63 -23.97
N GLY A 172 -14.81 -2.34 -25.06
CA GLY A 172 -14.30 -2.36 -26.41
C GLY A 172 -13.74 -3.74 -26.76
N ASN A 173 -12.55 -3.76 -27.35
CA ASN A 173 -11.85 -5.00 -27.66
C ASN A 173 -11.30 -5.64 -26.37
N VAL A 174 -11.94 -6.73 -25.94
CA VAL A 174 -11.60 -7.45 -24.70
C VAL A 174 -10.18 -8.01 -24.73
N LYS A 175 -9.67 -8.41 -25.91
CA LYS A 175 -8.29 -8.86 -26.09
C LYS A 175 -7.31 -7.73 -25.86
N GLN A 176 -7.56 -6.56 -26.44
CA GLN A 176 -6.73 -5.36 -26.19
C GLN A 176 -6.83 -4.91 -24.73
N ALA A 177 -8.01 -4.94 -24.12
CA ALA A 177 -8.16 -4.63 -22.69
C ALA A 177 -7.37 -5.61 -21.82
N PHE A 178 -7.39 -6.90 -22.16
CA PHE A 178 -6.61 -7.94 -21.48
C PHE A 178 -5.10 -7.74 -21.69
N GLU A 179 -4.66 -7.46 -22.91
CA GLU A 179 -3.27 -7.14 -23.22
C GLU A 179 -2.81 -5.86 -22.52
N LEU A 180 -3.66 -4.84 -22.43
CA LEU A 180 -3.42 -3.64 -21.63
C LEU A 180 -3.33 -3.97 -20.15
N LEU A 181 -4.11 -4.91 -19.62
CA LEU A 181 -3.95 -5.38 -18.24
C LEU A 181 -2.67 -6.18 -18.05
N VAL A 182 -2.25 -6.99 -19.02
CA VAL A 182 -1.00 -7.74 -18.98
C VAL A 182 0.21 -6.81 -19.14
N GLN A 183 0.12 -5.81 -20.02
CA GLN A 183 1.11 -4.76 -20.20
C GLN A 183 1.14 -3.91 -18.94
N GLN A 184 0.02 -3.38 -18.46
CA GLN A 184 -0.05 -2.73 -17.17
C GLN A 184 0.48 -3.63 -16.06
N ARG A 185 0.37 -4.98 -16.10
CA ARG A 185 1.04 -5.87 -15.13
C ARG A 185 2.55 -6.03 -15.34
N LYS A 186 3.03 -5.98 -16.59
CA LYS A 186 4.45 -6.07 -16.97
C LYS A 186 5.20 -4.74 -16.78
N THR A 187 4.59 -3.60 -17.06
CA THR A 187 5.09 -2.24 -16.75
C THR A 187 4.69 -1.75 -15.35
N LYS A 188 3.61 -2.28 -14.75
CA LYS A 188 3.26 -2.13 -13.32
C LYS A 188 2.93 -3.48 -12.70
N LEU A 189 3.91 -4.03 -12.00
CA LEU A 189 3.88 -5.19 -11.09
C LEU A 189 2.82 -5.11 -9.95
N MET A 190 1.57 -4.73 -10.21
CA MET A 190 0.59 -4.26 -9.22
C MET A 190 -0.64 -5.15 -9.07
N VAL A 191 -1.09 -5.85 -10.12
CA VAL A 191 -2.35 -6.62 -10.03
C VAL A 191 -2.14 -8.07 -9.56
N LEU A 192 -1.02 -8.73 -9.90
CA LEU A 192 -0.73 -10.10 -9.41
C LEU A 192 -0.40 -10.12 -7.90
N LYS A 193 0.10 -9.00 -7.33
CA LYS A 193 0.33 -8.85 -5.88
C LYS A 193 -0.98 -8.71 -5.10
N ALA A 194 -2.00 -8.06 -5.66
CA ALA A 194 -3.31 -7.91 -5.00
C ALA A 194 -4.05 -9.25 -4.85
N ILE A 195 -3.94 -10.17 -5.82
CA ILE A 195 -4.54 -11.52 -5.74
C ILE A 195 -3.83 -12.41 -4.73
N LEU A 196 -2.49 -12.43 -4.75
CA LEU A 196 -1.68 -13.20 -3.79
C LEU A 196 -1.84 -12.67 -2.36
N TYR A 197 -2.08 -11.37 -2.20
CA TYR A 197 -2.34 -10.73 -0.92
C TYR A 197 -3.73 -11.07 -0.34
N ILE A 198 -4.76 -11.21 -1.18
CA ILE A 198 -6.09 -11.67 -0.74
C ILE A 198 -6.11 -13.20 -0.50
N MET A 199 -5.37 -14.00 -1.29
CA MET A 199 -5.23 -15.46 -1.09
C MET A 199 -4.51 -15.82 0.20
N SER A 200 -3.44 -15.08 0.56
CA SER A 200 -2.69 -15.32 1.79
C SER A 200 -3.46 -14.94 3.05
N LEU A 201 -4.47 -14.08 2.92
CA LEU A 201 -5.34 -13.62 4.01
C LEU A 201 -6.48 -14.62 4.32
N LEU A 202 -6.74 -15.59 3.44
CA LEU A 202 -7.81 -16.59 3.58
C LEU A 202 -7.30 -18.01 3.91
N ARG A 203 -5.99 -18.21 4.11
CA ARG A 203 -5.38 -19.52 4.40
C ARG A 203 -4.80 -19.69 5.82
N GLU A 204 -4.86 -18.66 6.65
CA GLU A 204 -4.62 -18.74 8.11
C GLU A 204 -5.80 -18.16 8.91
N LEU A 205 -7.02 -18.43 8.43
CA LEU A 205 -8.16 -18.72 9.30
C LEU A 205 -8.25 -20.24 9.48
#